data_AF-A0A257W2T0-F1
#
_entry.id   AF-A0A257W2T0-F1
#
_cell.length_a   1.000
_cell.length_b   1.000
_cell.length_c   1.000
_cell.angle_alpha   90.00
_cell.angle_beta   90.00
_cell.angle_gamma   90.00
#
_symmetry.space_group_name_H-M   'P 1'
#
loop_
_entity.id
_entity.type
_entity.pdbx_description
1 polymer ?
#
loop_
_entity_poly.entity_id
_entity_poly.type
_entity_poly.pdbx_seq_one_letter_code
_entity_poly.pdbx_strand_id
1 'polypeptide(L)' 'MRFRIAALAGLIAAAPLGGCAHVGAQPWERDVLARQSMQLGREPGILAFQEHTYFSKEAASGGRSFDGGGCGCN' A
#
# COMPACT_ATOMS: atom_id res chain seq x y z
N MET A 1 -25.87 6.35 -38.61
CA MET A 1 -24.56 7.02 -38.74
C MET A 1 -24.24 7.92 -37.55
N ARG A 2 -25.10 8.89 -37.19
CA ARG A 2 -24.90 9.79 -36.04
C ARG A 2 -24.69 9.09 -34.68
N PHE A 3 -25.44 8.03 -34.41
CA PHE A 3 -25.31 7.23 -33.17
C PHE A 3 -23.96 6.50 -33.05
N ARG A 4 -23.39 6.05 -34.17
CA ARG A 4 -22.07 5.41 -34.20
C ARG A 4 -20.95 6.40 -33.94
N ILE A 5 -21.09 7.63 -34.45
CA ILE A 5 -20.15 8.72 -34.22
C ILE A 5 -20.17 9.15 -32.74
N ALA A 6 -21.36 9.26 -32.14
CA ALA A 6 -21.50 9.58 -30.72
C ALA A 6 -20.90 8.49 -29.81
N ALA A 7 -21.11 7.21 -30.13
CA ALA A 7 -20.52 6.09 -29.38
C ALA A 7 -18.98 6.07 -29.47
N LEU A 8 -18.42 6.32 -30.66
CA LEU A 8 -16.96 6.42 -30.85
C LEU A 8 -16.36 7.62 -30.11
N ALA A 9 -17.02 8.77 -30.15
CA ALA A 9 -16.59 9.96 -29.41
C ALA A 9 -16.60 9.74 -27.90
N GLY A 10 -17.62 9.05 -27.37
CA GLY A 10 -17.70 8.69 -25.95
C GLY A 10 -16.57 7.75 -25.51
N LEU A 11 -16.21 6.77 -26.34
CA LEU A 11 -15.13 5.84 -26.05
C LEU A 11 -13.75 6.53 -26.01
N ILE A 12 -13.51 7.46 -26.93
CA ILE A 12 -12.26 8.25 -26.99
C ILE A 12 -12.17 9.19 -25.78
N ALA A 13 -13.28 9.83 -25.39
CA ALA A 13 -13.32 10.73 -24.24
C ALA A 13 -13.08 10.03 -22.89
N ALA A 14 -13.33 8.71 -22.81
CA ALA A 14 -13.12 7.93 -21.59
C ALA A 14 -11.69 7.38 -21.44
N ALA A 15 -10.88 7.37 -22.50
CA ALA A 15 -9.50 6.86 -22.48
C ALA A 15 -8.56 7.50 -21.43
N PRO A 16 -8.63 8.82 -21.13
CA PRO A 16 -7.73 9.44 -20.16
C PRO A 16 -8.18 9.27 -18.69
N LEU A 17 -9.28 8.57 -18.41
CA LEU A 17 -9.75 8.34 -17.04
C LEU A 17 -8.93 7.28 -16.27
N GLY A 18 -7.91 6.69 -16.91
CA GLY A 18 -6.96 5.80 -16.25
C GLY A 18 -6.07 6.57 -15.28
N GLY A 19 -6.11 6.19 -14.00
CA GLY A 19 -5.18 6.70 -13.00
C GLY A 19 -3.76 6.13 -13.16
N CYS A 20 -2.78 6.78 -12.54
CA CYS A 20 -1.39 6.34 -12.48
C CYS A 20 -1.20 5.09 -11.59
N ALA A 21 -1.70 3.93 -12.03
CA ALA A 21 -1.60 2.68 -11.29
C ALA A 21 -0.20 2.04 -11.35
N HIS A 22 0.69 2.55 -12.21
CA HIS A 22 2.02 2.00 -12.45
C HIS A 22 3.17 2.98 -12.17
N VAL A 23 2.93 3.94 -11.27
CA VAL A 23 3.96 4.90 -10.84
C VAL A 23 4.43 4.48 -9.45
N GLY A 24 5.44 3.63 -9.38
CA GLY A 24 6.04 3.19 -8.11
C GLY A 24 6.65 1.80 -8.14
N ALA A 25 7.16 1.38 -6.99
CA ALA A 25 7.69 0.04 -6.75
C ALA A 25 6.54 -0.99 -6.65
N GLN A 26 6.73 -2.15 -7.26
CA GLN A 26 5.84 -3.29 -7.14
C GLN A 26 5.90 -3.85 -5.70
N PRO A 27 4.81 -4.45 -5.18
CA PRO A 27 4.76 -4.90 -3.78
C PRO A 27 5.92 -5.82 -3.35
N TRP A 28 6.37 -6.71 -4.25
CA TRP A 28 7.47 -7.65 -4.00
C TRP A 28 8.86 -7.00 -4.08
N GLU A 29 8.98 -5.80 -4.65
CA GLU A 29 10.25 -5.06 -4.70
C GLU A 29 10.55 -4.35 -3.37
N ARG A 30 9.60 -4.36 -2.42
CA ARG A 30 9.77 -3.73 -1.10
C ARG A 30 11.01 -4.25 -0.36
N ASP A 31 11.31 -5.54 -0.46
CA ASP A 31 12.48 -6.14 0.21
C ASP A 31 13.81 -5.57 -0.33
N VAL A 32 13.89 -5.37 -1.65
CA VAL A 32 15.13 -4.95 -2.32
C VAL A 32 15.29 -3.43 -2.34
N LEU A 33 14.20 -2.69 -2.48
CA LEU A 33 14.21 -1.22 -2.61
C LEU A 33 14.08 -0.48 -1.28
N ALA A 34 13.63 -1.14 -0.20
CA ALA A 34 13.54 -0.51 1.11
C ALA A 34 14.92 -0.29 1.71
N ARG A 35 15.17 0.96 2.13
CA ARG A 35 16.35 1.30 2.94
C ARG A 35 16.12 0.89 4.38
N GLN A 36 17.20 0.67 5.13
CA GLN A 36 17.12 0.38 6.58
C GLN A 36 16.33 1.46 7.36
N SER A 37 16.38 2.71 6.91
CA SER A 37 15.61 3.80 7.52
C SER A 37 14.09 3.70 7.31
N MET A 38 13.62 2.87 6.38
CA MET A 38 12.21 2.65 6.07
C MET A 38 11.64 1.44 6.83
N GLN A 39 12.44 0.80 7.68
CA GLN A 39 12.01 -0.33 8.49
C GLN A 39 10.90 0.09 9.47
N LEU A 40 9.92 -0.79 9.59
CA LEU A 40 8.85 -0.59 10.57
C LEU A 40 9.48 -0.60 11.96
N GLY A 41 9.11 0.41 12.74
CA GLY A 41 9.53 0.44 14.13
C GLY A 41 10.99 0.76 14.40
N ARG A 42 11.63 1.50 13.49
CA ARG A 42 12.98 2.04 13.68
C ARG A 42 13.18 2.73 15.03
N GLU A 43 12.16 3.44 15.51
CA GLU A 43 12.18 4.15 16.79
C GLU A 43 11.45 3.34 17.88
N PRO A 44 12.17 2.72 18.82
CA PRO A 44 11.58 1.81 19.80
C PRO A 44 10.59 2.51 20.75
N GLY A 45 10.81 3.78 21.06
CA GLY A 45 9.87 4.55 21.88
C GLY A 45 8.51 4.77 21.21
N ILE A 46 8.50 5.01 19.90
CA ILE A 46 7.27 5.19 19.12
C ILE A 46 6.54 3.85 18.99
N LEU A 47 7.27 2.76 18.74
CA LEU A 47 6.70 1.42 18.73
C LEU A 47 6.01 1.08 20.05
N ALA A 48 6.70 1.28 21.18
CA ALA A 48 6.15 0.98 22.49
C ALA A 48 4.86 1.78 22.75
N PHE A 49 4.87 3.08 22.44
CA PHE A 49 3.68 3.91 22.59
C PHE A 49 2.51 3.45 21.71
N GLN A 50 2.79 3.05 20.47
CA GLN A 50 1.78 2.50 19.57
C GLN A 50 1.22 1.18 20.09
N GLU A 51 2.06 0.29 20.62
CA GLU A 51 1.60 -0.95 21.27
C GLU A 51 0.75 -0.68 22.49
N HIS A 52 1.15 0.24 23.35
CA HIS A 52 0.33 0.64 24.50
C HIS A 52 -1.04 1.15 24.06
N THR A 53 -1.10 1.94 22.98
CA THR A 53 -2.36 2.44 22.42
C THR A 53 -3.19 1.31 21.81
N TYR A 54 -2.56 0.43 21.02
CA TYR A 54 -3.21 -0.69 20.33
C TYR A 54 -3.77 -1.71 21.32
N PHE A 55 -2.98 -2.09 22.32
CA PHE A 55 -3.42 -2.96 23.41
C PHE A 55 -4.55 -2.32 24.21
N SER A 56 -4.49 -1.01 24.47
CA SER A 56 -5.55 -0.34 25.24
C SER A 56 -6.87 -0.18 24.46
N LYS A 57 -6.83 -0.18 23.12
CA LYS A 57 -7.99 0.12 22.27
C LYS A 57 -8.53 -1.08 21.49
N GLU A 58 -7.67 -2.00 21.08
CA GLU A 58 -7.93 -3.01 20.04
C GLU A 58 -7.54 -4.44 20.48
N ALA A 59 -7.44 -4.72 21.79
CA ALA A 59 -7.02 -6.02 22.37
C ALA A 59 -7.82 -7.27 21.93
N ALA A 60 -8.82 -7.15 21.06
CA ALA A 60 -9.71 -8.24 20.66
C ALA A 60 -9.24 -9.06 19.44
N SER A 61 -8.31 -8.59 18.60
CA SER A 61 -8.03 -9.22 17.29
C SER A 61 -6.62 -9.78 17.06
N GLY A 62 -5.75 -9.81 18.08
CA GLY A 62 -4.40 -10.36 17.97
C GLY A 62 -3.37 -9.32 17.53
N GLY A 63 -2.15 -9.43 18.09
CA GLY A 63 -1.07 -8.46 17.91
C GLY A 63 -0.62 -8.32 16.46
N ARG A 64 0.09 -7.21 16.19
CA ARG A 64 0.69 -6.87 14.89
C ARG A 64 1.38 -8.09 14.26
N SER A 65 0.84 -8.58 13.14
CA SER A 65 1.55 -9.53 12.27
C SER A 65 2.57 -8.74 11.47
N PHE A 66 3.84 -8.91 11.81
CA PHE A 66 4.95 -8.28 11.11
C PHE A 66 5.23 -9.03 9.81
N ASP A 67 4.96 -8.39 8.69
CA ASP A 67 5.67 -8.69 7.45
C ASP A 67 6.52 -7.45 7.10
N GLY A 68 7.61 -7.32 7.87
CA GLY A 68 8.66 -6.36 7.59
C GLY A 68 9.55 -6.96 6.52
N GLY A 69 9.56 -6.37 5.32
CA GLY A 69 10.27 -6.83 4.13
C GLY A 69 11.68 -7.36 4.43
N GLY A 70 11.75 -8.68 4.51
CA GLY A 70 12.88 -9.58 4.75
C GLY A 70 12.40 -11.00 4.40
N CYS A 71 13.26 -12.04 4.43
CA CYS A 71 13.01 -13.38 3.83
C CYS A 71 11.76 -14.16 4.25
N GLY A 72 10.82 -13.59 5.03
CA GLY A 72 9.58 -14.26 5.41
C GLY A 72 9.83 -15.48 6.29
N CYS A 73 10.99 -15.56 6.92
CA CYS A 73 11.37 -16.66 7.78
C CYS A 73 10.87 -16.37 9.20
N ASN A 74 9.68 -16.89 9.55
CA ASN A 74 9.32 -17.20 10.93
C ASN A 74 10.15 -18.39 11.40
#